data_AF-A0A6S5RPV2-F1
#
_entry.id   AF-A0A6S5RPV2-F1
#
_cell.length_a   1.000
_cell.length_b   1.000
_cell.length_c   1.000
_cell.angle_alpha   90.00
_cell.angle_beta   90.00
_cell.angle_gamma   90.00
#
_symmetry.space_group_name_H-M   'P 1'
#
loop_
_entity.id
_entity.type
_entity.pdbx_description
1 polymer ?
#
loop_
_entity_poly.entity_id
_entity_poly.type
_entity_poly.pdbx_seq_one_letter_code
_entity_poly.pdbx_strand_id
1 'polypeptide(L)'
;MHGPNGFLRVFRGNLRVAAADRRAPQPEVRIDHDPLFGRLVVQLVNRGLKPLRMTVKDNVYYRGESQTLTVAPGQRREVRYSLRSSGNWYDFSVSAQGVEGFLRRFSGHLEDGRPSFSDPGMGLGTLTF
;
A
#
# COMPACT_ATOMS: atom_id res chain seq x y z
N MET A 1 -8.47 -14.47 8.30
CA MET A 1 -7.58 -15.63 8.12
C MET A 1 -6.39 -15.15 7.30
N HIS A 2 -5.24 -14.90 7.94
CA HIS A 2 -4.03 -14.43 7.25
C HIS A 2 -3.26 -15.66 6.77
N GLY A 3 -2.78 -15.64 5.52
CA GLY A 3 -1.90 -16.69 5.02
C GLY A 3 -0.55 -16.70 5.76
N PRO A 4 0.28 -17.75 5.58
CA PRO A 4 1.65 -17.74 6.10
C PRO A 4 2.36 -16.42 5.71
N ASN A 5 3.08 -15.83 6.66
CA ASN A 5 3.77 -14.52 6.58
C ASN A 5 2.87 -13.27 6.53
N GLY A 6 1.62 -13.36 7.00
CA GLY A 6 0.75 -12.18 7.15
C GLY A 6 0.34 -11.54 5.81
N PHE A 7 0.57 -12.24 4.70
CA PHE A 7 0.29 -11.74 3.35
C PHE A 7 -1.21 -11.54 3.17
N LEU A 8 -1.61 -10.27 3.15
CA LEU A 8 -2.97 -9.85 2.85
C LEU A 8 -2.92 -8.77 1.77
N ARG A 9 -3.56 -9.07 0.64
CA ARG A 9 -3.85 -8.07 -0.40
C ARG A 9 -5.36 -7.88 -0.47
N VAL A 10 -5.84 -6.77 0.06
CA VAL A 10 -7.26 -6.39 -0.07
C VAL A 10 -7.39 -5.42 -1.23
N PHE A 11 -8.18 -5.81 -2.23
CA PHE A 11 -8.55 -4.98 -3.36
C PHE A 11 -10.03 -4.60 -3.23
N ARG A 12 -10.33 -3.33 -2.96
CA ARG A 12 -11.70 -2.79 -3.07
C ARG A 12 -11.73 -1.70 -4.15
N GLY A 13 -12.73 -1.75 -5.02
CA GLY A 13 -12.93 -0.76 -6.07
C GLY A 13 -14.00 -1.19 -7.05
N ASN A 14 -14.70 -0.23 -7.64
CA ASN A 14 -15.74 -0.50 -8.62
C ASN A 14 -15.15 -0.49 -10.04
N LEU A 15 -14.79 -1.67 -10.56
CA LEU A 15 -14.25 -1.80 -11.91
C LEU A 15 -15.27 -1.45 -13.02
N ARG A 16 -16.58 -1.44 -12.72
CA ARG A 16 -17.61 -1.09 -13.71
C ARG A 16 -17.56 0.39 -14.10
N VAL A 17 -17.25 1.27 -13.16
CA VAL A 17 -17.13 2.71 -13.42
C VAL A 17 -15.89 3.00 -14.28
N ALA A 18 -14.77 2.33 -14.00
CA ALA A 18 -13.54 2.47 -14.78
C ALA A 18 -13.65 1.91 -16.21
N ALA A 19 -14.47 0.87 -16.41
CA ALA A 19 -14.73 0.30 -17.74
C ALA A 19 -15.76 1.10 -18.55
N ALA A 20 -16.72 1.74 -17.88
CA ALA A 20 -17.79 2.53 -18.52
C ALA A 20 -17.33 3.92 -18.98
N ASP A 21 -16.37 4.55 -18.28
CA ASP A 21 -15.82 5.85 -18.65
C ASP A 21 -14.29 5.80 -18.75
N ARG A 22 -13.75 5.93 -19.97
CA ARG A 22 -12.30 6.01 -20.21
C ARG A 22 -11.64 7.24 -19.57
N ARG A 23 -12.41 8.25 -19.17
CA ARG A 23 -11.94 9.44 -18.46
C ARG A 23 -12.00 9.27 -16.93
N ALA A 24 -12.57 8.18 -16.43
CA ALA A 24 -12.57 7.88 -15.01
C ALA A 24 -11.12 7.80 -14.47
N PRO A 25 -10.88 8.18 -13.21
CA PRO A 25 -9.56 8.03 -12.61
C PRO A 25 -9.15 6.55 -12.57
N GLN A 26 -7.89 6.26 -12.92
CA GLN A 26 -7.35 4.90 -12.96
C GLN A 26 -6.14 4.76 -12.02
N PRO A 27 -6.36 4.73 -10.71
CA PRO A 27 -5.30 4.46 -9.74
C PRO A 27 -4.86 3.00 -9.76
N GLU A 28 -3.55 2.80 -9.68
CA GLU A 28 -2.89 1.51 -9.45
C GLU A 28 -1.84 1.69 -8.36
N VAL A 29 -1.60 0.63 -7.59
CA VAL A 29 -0.54 0.59 -6.59
C VAL A 29 0.32 -0.64 -6.84
N ARG A 30 1.64 -0.44 -6.86
CA ARG A 30 2.62 -1.53 -6.91
C ARG A 30 3.48 -1.47 -5.67
N ILE A 31 3.84 -2.64 -5.17
CA ILE A 31 4.75 -2.80 -4.06
C ILE A 31 6.03 -3.43 -4.62
N ASP A 32 7.15 -2.80 -4.33
CA ASP A 32 8.48 -3.26 -4.67
C ASP A 32 9.37 -3.21 -3.43
N HIS A 33 10.52 -3.86 -3.50
CA HIS A 33 11.43 -4.04 -2.38
C HIS A 33 12.83 -3.64 -2.81
N ASP A 34 13.48 -2.84 -1.98
CA ASP A 34 14.89 -2.49 -2.14
C ASP A 34 15.69 -3.23 -1.06
N PRO A 35 16.18 -4.45 -1.37
CA PRO A 35 16.85 -5.30 -0.38
C PRO A 35 18.19 -4.73 0.06
N LEU A 36 18.88 -3.95 -0.80
CA LEU A 36 20.16 -3.33 -0.46
C LEU A 36 20.00 -2.35 0.71
N PHE A 37 18.89 -1.62 0.75
CA PHE A 37 18.62 -0.65 1.80
C PHE A 37 17.62 -1.13 2.87
N GLY A 38 16.96 -2.27 2.65
CA GLY A 38 15.91 -2.81 3.54
C GLY A 38 14.67 -1.92 3.53
N ARG A 39 14.22 -1.51 2.34
CA ARG A 39 13.11 -0.57 2.17
C ARG A 39 11.96 -1.18 1.40
N LEU A 40 10.75 -0.85 1.83
CA LEU A 40 9.54 -1.01 1.03
C LEU A 40 9.40 0.19 0.10
N VAL A 41 9.12 -0.06 -1.16
CA VAL A 41 8.80 0.98 -2.15
C VAL A 41 7.34 0.83 -2.56
N VAL A 42 6.52 1.81 -2.21
CA VAL A 42 5.11 1.90 -2.60
C VAL A 42 5.01 2.82 -3.80
N GLN A 43 4.76 2.25 -4.98
CA GLN A 43 4.58 2.99 -6.22
C GLN A 43 3.10 3.32 -6.41
N LEU A 44 2.79 4.61 -6.53
CA LEU A 44 1.48 5.17 -6.83
C LEU A 44 1.44 5.49 -8.32
N VAL A 45 0.55 4.85 -9.06
CA VAL A 45 0.45 4.98 -10.52
C VAL A 45 -0.90 5.55 -10.88
N ASN A 46 -0.91 6.55 -11.75
CA ASN A 46 -2.12 7.13 -12.32
C ASN A 46 -2.14 6.86 -13.83
N ARG A 47 -2.97 5.90 -14.27
CA ARG A 47 -3.19 5.62 -15.70
C ARG A 47 -4.30 6.47 -16.32
N GLY A 48 -4.93 7.33 -15.51
CA GLY A 48 -6.02 8.21 -15.95
C GLY A 48 -5.50 9.45 -16.67
N LEU A 49 -6.45 10.28 -17.11
CA LEU A 49 -6.19 11.48 -17.91
C LEU A 49 -6.15 12.78 -17.09
N LYS A 50 -6.43 12.71 -15.78
CA LYS A 50 -6.41 13.86 -14.86
C LYS A 50 -5.46 13.60 -13.69
N PRO A 51 -4.86 14.64 -13.08
CA PRO A 51 -4.08 14.48 -11.86
C PRO A 51 -4.91 13.81 -10.77
N LEU A 52 -4.30 12.89 -10.03
CA LEU A 52 -4.98 12.11 -8.98
C LEU A 52 -4.20 12.22 -7.68
N ARG A 53 -4.89 12.60 -6.60
CA ARG A 53 -4.31 12.58 -5.25
C ARG A 53 -4.48 11.21 -4.64
N MET A 54 -3.38 10.61 -4.23
CA MET A 54 -3.33 9.28 -3.62
C MET A 54 -2.66 9.38 -2.26
N THR A 55 -3.23 8.70 -1.26
CA THR A 55 -2.75 8.74 0.12
C THR A 55 -2.30 7.34 0.52
N VAL A 56 -1.05 7.22 0.95
CA VAL A 56 -0.51 6.03 1.62
C VAL A 56 -0.60 6.26 3.11
N LYS A 57 -1.18 5.31 3.84
CA LYS A 57 -1.35 5.36 5.29
C LYS A 57 -0.78 4.08 5.90
N ASP A 58 0.12 4.23 6.86
CA ASP A 58 0.52 3.14 7.75
C ASP A 58 -0.65 2.72 8.64
N ASN A 59 -0.80 1.41 8.83
CA ASN A 59 -1.83 0.87 9.69
C ASN A 59 -1.28 0.39 11.04
N VAL A 60 0.00 0.02 11.13
CA VAL A 60 0.53 -0.72 12.29
C VAL A 60 1.93 -0.26 12.73
N TYR A 61 2.88 -0.07 11.80
CA TYR A 61 4.31 -0.11 12.14
C TYR A 61 4.98 1.27 12.22
N TYR A 62 4.33 2.31 11.74
CA TYR A 62 4.83 3.69 11.65
C TYR A 62 3.87 4.69 12.30
N ARG A 63 3.21 4.28 13.40
CA ARG A 63 2.34 5.14 14.23
C ARG A 63 1.22 5.82 13.44
N GLY A 64 0.74 5.21 12.35
CA GLY A 64 -0.31 5.78 11.53
C GLY A 64 0.13 6.92 10.62
N GLU A 65 1.44 7.05 10.33
CA GLU A 65 1.95 8.03 9.37
C GLU A 65 1.17 7.95 8.05
N SER A 66 0.89 9.11 7.45
CA SER A 66 0.25 9.16 6.14
C SER A 66 0.93 10.17 5.23
N GLN A 67 1.07 9.80 3.96
CA GLN A 67 1.68 10.61 2.92
C GLN A 67 0.72 10.72 1.75
N THR A 68 0.38 11.95 1.36
CA THR A 68 -0.49 12.23 0.22
C THR A 68 0.33 12.82 -0.92
N LEU A 69 0.28 12.18 -2.09
CA LEU A 69 0.97 12.63 -3.29
C LEU A 69 -0.02 12.88 -4.43
N THR A 70 0.22 13.96 -5.17
CA THR A 70 -0.45 14.19 -6.45
C THR A 70 0.32 13.50 -7.56
N VAL A 71 -0.33 12.54 -8.23
CA VAL A 71 0.23 11.80 -9.36
C VAL A 71 -0.38 12.34 -10.65
N ALA A 72 0.47 12.92 -11.50
CA ALA A 72 0.05 13.47 -12.80
C ALA A 72 -0.45 12.35 -13.75
N PRO A 73 -1.22 12.69 -14.80
CA PRO A 73 -1.71 11.73 -15.79
C PRO A 73 -0.56 10.90 -16.40
N GLY A 74 -0.73 9.58 -16.46
CA GLY A 74 0.25 8.65 -17.01
C GLY A 74 1.56 8.52 -16.20
N GLN A 75 1.66 9.17 -15.04
CA GLN A 75 2.87 9.20 -14.23
C GLN A 75 2.81 8.23 -13.04
N ARG A 76 3.97 8.04 -12.42
CA ARG A 76 4.12 7.33 -11.15
C ARG A 76 4.85 8.18 -10.12
N ARG A 77 4.55 7.97 -8.84
CA ARG A 77 5.27 8.53 -7.68
C ARG A 77 5.56 7.41 -6.68
N GLU A 78 6.52 7.64 -5.80
CA GLU A 78 6.99 6.61 -4.87
C GLU A 78 7.00 7.15 -3.45
N VAL A 79 6.55 6.31 -2.54
CA VAL A 79 6.74 6.45 -1.10
C VAL A 79 7.66 5.33 -0.65
N ARG A 80 8.67 5.65 0.16
CA ARG A 80 9.66 4.68 0.65
C ARG A 80 9.61 4.60 2.16
N TYR A 81 9.53 3.39 2.70
CA TYR A 81 9.59 3.12 4.13
C TYR A 81 10.79 2.24 4.45
N SER A 82 11.59 2.63 5.45
CA SER A 82 12.66 1.79 5.97
C SER A 82 12.07 0.75 6.93
N LEU A 83 12.13 -0.53 6.57
CA LEU A 83 11.55 -1.62 7.38
C LEU A 83 12.44 -2.08 8.53
N ARG A 84 13.63 -1.48 8.68
CA ARG A 84 14.60 -1.88 9.71
C ARG A 84 14.05 -1.78 11.13
N SER A 85 13.27 -0.74 11.42
CA SER A 85 12.68 -0.53 12.75
C SER A 85 11.48 -1.42 13.04
N SER A 86 10.86 -2.01 12.01
CA SER A 86 9.70 -2.90 12.12
C SER A 86 10.07 -4.38 11.98
N GLY A 87 11.37 -4.71 11.98
CA GLY A 87 11.83 -6.08 11.78
C GLY A 87 11.35 -6.66 10.46
N ASN A 88 11.43 -5.87 9.37
CA ASN A 88 10.98 -6.23 8.02
C ASN A 88 9.45 -6.37 7.84
N TRP A 89 8.64 -6.11 8.86
CA TRP A 89 7.18 -6.11 8.74
C TRP A 89 6.63 -4.78 8.20
N TYR A 90 5.53 -4.86 7.45
CA TYR A 90 4.79 -3.71 6.95
C TYR A 90 3.28 -3.94 6.88
N ASP A 91 2.51 -2.87 7.00
CA ASP A 91 1.07 -2.85 6.78
C ASP A 91 0.61 -1.44 6.39
N PHE A 92 0.23 -1.26 5.14
CA PHE A 92 -0.17 0.02 4.58
C PHE A 92 -1.47 -0.08 3.80
N SER A 93 -2.26 0.99 3.86
CA SER A 93 -3.44 1.21 3.03
C SER A 93 -3.19 2.35 2.06
N VAL A 94 -3.67 2.21 0.82
CA VAL A 94 -3.68 3.28 -0.18
C VAL A 94 -5.09 3.61 -0.60
N SER A 95 -5.44 4.89 -0.56
CA SER A 95 -6.71 5.44 -1.06
C SER A 95 -6.46 6.49 -2.15
N ALA A 96 -7.48 6.77 -2.95
CA ALA A 96 -7.43 7.77 -4.02
C ALA A 96 -8.62 8.71 -3.92
N GLN A 97 -8.36 10.02 -3.92
CA GLN A 97 -9.41 11.02 -3.77
C GLN A 97 -10.31 11.05 -5.01
N GLY A 98 -11.63 11.06 -4.79
CA GLY A 98 -12.62 11.08 -5.87
C GLY A 98 -12.78 9.75 -6.61
N VAL A 99 -12.20 8.66 -6.10
CA VAL A 99 -12.39 7.30 -6.61
C VAL A 99 -13.11 6.48 -5.56
N GLU A 100 -14.42 6.43 -5.66
CA GLU A 100 -15.27 5.78 -4.66
C GLU A 100 -14.91 4.30 -4.50
N GLY A 101 -14.74 3.90 -3.24
CA GLY A 101 -14.41 2.52 -2.88
C GLY A 101 -12.98 2.08 -3.22
N PHE A 102 -12.11 2.96 -3.74
CA PHE A 102 -10.71 2.59 -4.00
C PHE A 102 -9.94 2.49 -2.69
N LEU A 103 -9.64 1.25 -2.30
CA LEU A 103 -8.74 0.92 -1.19
C LEU A 103 -7.85 -0.25 -1.60
N ARG A 104 -6.54 -0.11 -1.34
CA ARG A 104 -5.55 -1.19 -1.47
C ARG A 104 -4.82 -1.33 -0.16
N ARG A 105 -4.98 -2.46 0.53
CA ARG A 105 -4.19 -2.76 1.74
C ARG A 105 -3.15 -3.82 1.42
N PHE A 106 -1.93 -3.57 1.86
CA PHE A 106 -0.78 -4.45 1.71
C PHE A 106 -0.13 -4.66 3.08
N SER A 107 -0.18 -5.88 3.58
CA SER A 107 0.60 -6.30 4.75
C SER A 107 1.49 -7.48 4.40
N GLY A 108 2.64 -7.55 5.05
CA GLY A 108 3.57 -8.66 4.90
C GLY A 108 4.89 -8.43 5.61
N HIS A 109 5.79 -9.37 5.40
CA HIS A 109 7.15 -9.35 5.90
C HIS A 109 8.12 -9.47 4.71
N LEU A 110 9.17 -8.65 4.71
CA LEU A 110 10.24 -8.75 3.72
C LEU A 110 11.21 -9.87 4.12
N GLU A 111 11.20 -10.97 3.37
CA GLU A 111 12.14 -12.08 3.55
C GLU A 111 13.54 -11.69 3.07
N ASP A 112 14.51 -11.62 3.97
CA ASP A 112 15.92 -11.29 3.68
C ASP A 112 16.87 -12.50 3.79
N GLY A 113 16.31 -13.71 3.91
CA GLY A 113 17.05 -14.97 4.01
C GLY A 113 17.71 -15.23 5.37
N ARG A 114 17.50 -14.36 6.36
CA ARG A 114 17.95 -14.57 7.75
C ARG A 114 16.84 -15.23 8.58
N PRO A 115 17.17 -15.94 9.69
CA PRO A 115 16.16 -16.43 10.61
C PRO A 115 15.32 -15.25 11.11
N SER A 116 14.02 -15.24 10.81
CA SER A 116 13.10 -14.18 11.21
C SER A 116 12.25 -14.58 12.42
N PHE A 117 11.71 -13.59 13.12
CA PHE A 117 10.79 -13.72 14.25
C PHE A 117 9.33 -13.53 13.79
N SER A 118 8.40 -14.11 14.53
CA SER A 118 6.95 -13.97 14.32
C SER A 118 6.48 -12.50 14.32
N ASP A 119 5.40 -12.22 13.58
CA ASP A 119 4.74 -10.91 13.45
C ASP A 119 4.58 -10.17 14.80
N PRO A 120 5.32 -9.07 15.05
CA PRO A 120 5.21 -8.28 16.29
C PRO A 120 3.85 -7.61 16.48
N GLY A 121 3.10 -7.40 15.38
CA GLY A 121 1.77 -6.79 15.38
C GLY A 121 0.66 -7.69 15.92
N MET A 122 0.91 -9.00 16.09
CA MET A 122 -0.07 -9.93 16.65
C MET A 122 -0.49 -9.61 18.10
N GLY A 123 0.26 -8.76 18.82
CA GLY A 123 -0.08 -8.31 20.17
C GLY A 123 -0.93 -7.04 20.27
N LEU A 124 -1.12 -6.28 19.18
CA LEU A 124 -1.79 -4.97 19.18
C LEU A 124 -3.25 -5.01 18.72
N GLY A 125 -3.88 -6.19 18.82
CA GLY A 125 -5.23 -6.46 18.32
C GLY A 125 -6.31 -5.56 18.90
N THR A 126 -6.81 -4.62 18.10
CA THR A 126 -8.25 -4.35 18.01
C THR A 126 -8.58 -4.18 16.53
N LEU A 127 -9.08 -5.28 15.94
CA LEU A 127 -9.58 -5.31 14.57
C LEU A 127 -11.02 -4.78 14.59
N THR A 128 -11.25 -3.57 14.09
CA THR A 128 -12.58 -3.14 13.66
C THR A 128 -12.66 -3.31 12.14
N PHE A 129 -13.62 -4.13 11.70
CA PHE A 129 -13.87 -4.50 10.30
C PHE A 129 -14.49 -3.37 9.49
#